data_AF-A0A4V1TDL7-F1
#
_entry.id   AF-A0A4V1TDL7-F1
#
_cell.length_a   1.000
_cell.length_b   1.000
_cell.length_c   1.000
_cell.angle_alpha   90.00
_cell.angle_beta   90.00
_cell.angle_gamma   90.00
#
_symmetry.space_group_name_H-M   'P 1'
#
loop_
_entity.id
_entity.type
_entity.pdbx_description
1 polymer ?
#
loop_
_entity_poly.entity_id
_entity_poly.type
_entity_poly.pdbx_seq_one_letter_code
_entity_poly.pdbx_strand_id
1 'polypeptide(L)'
;LKTLTTYGWVGAVTYQIMIWSSLWMGFRYMLRERPWQPFLMIAWVLILGHAMIGNVIDTDHWRHFYLSLGILWACVALENRYQRNTTAAMPPLQA
;
A
#
# COMPACT_ATOMS: atom_id res chain seq x y z
N LEU A 1 -6.08 17.31 9.49
CA LEU A 1 -5.73 18.44 10.40
C LEU A 1 -4.93 17.98 11.64
N LYS A 2 -5.28 16.85 12.26
CA LYS A 2 -4.64 16.31 13.48
C LYS A 2 -3.14 15.94 13.38
N THR A 3 -2.67 15.50 12.22
CA THR A 3 -1.24 15.16 12.02
C THR A 3 -0.32 16.38 12.08
N LEU A 4 -0.80 17.57 11.66
CA LEU A 4 -0.05 18.82 11.72
C LEU A 4 0.17 19.30 13.15
N THR A 5 -0.82 19.10 14.02
CA THR A 5 -0.79 19.59 15.41
C THR A 5 -0.04 18.64 16.35
N THR A 6 -0.03 17.34 16.08
CA THR A 6 0.60 16.33 16.96
C THR A 6 2.03 15.96 16.53
N TYR A 7 2.28 15.83 15.23
CA TYR A 7 3.56 15.33 14.69
C TYR A 7 4.30 16.38 13.85
N GLY A 8 3.78 17.61 13.80
CA GLY A 8 4.32 18.71 13.01
C GLY A 8 4.18 18.50 11.49
N TRP A 9 4.79 19.41 10.74
CA TRP A 9 4.71 19.44 9.28
C TRP A 9 5.32 18.20 8.62
N VAL A 10 6.46 17.72 9.11
CA VAL A 10 7.13 16.54 8.55
C VAL A 10 6.26 15.29 8.75
N GLY A 11 5.74 15.06 9.96
CA GLY A 11 4.86 13.93 10.24
C GLY A 11 3.59 13.95 9.39
N ALA A 12 3.00 15.13 9.20
CA ALA A 12 1.83 15.29 8.34
C ALA A 12 2.13 14.96 6.86
N VAL A 13 3.23 15.49 6.32
CA VAL A 13 3.63 15.24 4.92
C VAL A 13 3.98 13.77 4.72
N THR A 14 4.78 13.17 5.59
CA THR A 14 5.17 11.75 5.49
C THR A 14 3.95 10.83 5.57
N TYR A 15 3.02 11.08 6.50
CA TYR A 15 1.78 10.31 6.58
C TYR A 15 0.95 10.44 5.30
N GLN A 16 0.81 11.65 4.78
CA GLN A 16 0.02 11.89 3.58
C GLN A 16 0.63 11.20 2.35
N ILE A 17 1.96 11.26 2.18
CA ILE A 17 2.68 10.54 1.13
C ILE A 17 2.45 9.04 1.26
N MET A 18 2.60 8.48 2.47
CA MET A 18 2.40 7.05 2.72
C MET A 18 0.99 6.58 2.35
N ILE A 19 -0.04 7.34 2.71
CA ILE A 19 -1.43 6.98 2.40
C ILE A 19 -1.67 7.05 0.89
N TRP A 20 -1.30 8.16 0.25
CA TRP A 20 -1.50 8.32 -1.20
C TRP A 20 -0.72 7.27 -2.01
N SER A 21 0.53 6.98 -1.65
CA SER A 21 1.31 5.95 -2.32
C SER A 21 0.68 4.57 -2.15
N SER A 22 0.19 4.25 -0.94
CA SER A 22 -0.47 2.96 -0.66
C SER A 22 -1.76 2.81 -1.46
N LEU A 23 -2.59 3.85 -1.52
CA LEU A 23 -3.82 3.85 -2.31
C LEU A 23 -3.53 3.71 -3.81
N TRP A 24 -2.56 4.46 -4.34
CA TRP A 24 -2.19 4.42 -5.75
C TRP A 24 -1.65 3.05 -6.18
N MET A 25 -0.66 2.52 -5.46
CA MET A 25 -0.06 1.22 -5.83
C MET A 25 -1.03 0.07 -5.60
N GLY A 26 -1.77 0.09 -4.48
CA GLY A 26 -2.74 -0.96 -4.21
C GLY A 26 -3.81 -1.02 -5.28
N PHE A 27 -4.35 0.13 -5.72
CA PHE A 27 -5.30 0.17 -6.83
C PHE A 27 -4.70 -0.38 -8.12
N ARG A 28 -3.49 0.08 -8.50
CA ARG A 28 -2.79 -0.36 -9.71
C ARG A 28 -2.54 -1.87 -9.78
N TYR A 29 -2.13 -2.48 -8.66
CA TYR A 29 -1.79 -3.90 -8.63
C TYR A 29 -2.97 -4.82 -8.31
N MET A 30 -4.01 -4.32 -7.65
CA MET A 30 -5.24 -5.06 -7.35
C MET A 30 -6.01 -5.45 -8.61
N LEU A 31 -5.84 -4.70 -9.70
CA LEU A 31 -6.44 -5.00 -11.01
C LEU A 31 -5.69 -6.09 -11.80
N ARG A 32 -4.65 -6.70 -11.21
CA ARG A 32 -3.89 -7.79 -11.85
C ARG A 32 -4.29 -9.14 -11.25
N GLU A 33 -4.53 -10.11 -12.12
CA GLU A 33 -4.84 -11.49 -11.73
C GLU A 33 -3.58 -12.19 -11.19
N ARG A 34 -3.45 -12.21 -9.87
CA ARG A 34 -2.33 -12.81 -9.13
C ARG A 34 -2.85 -13.60 -7.93
N PRO A 35 -2.15 -14.67 -7.49
CA PRO A 35 -2.62 -15.47 -6.35
C PRO A 35 -2.69 -14.68 -5.03
N TRP A 36 -1.97 -13.56 -4.90
CA TRP A 36 -2.03 -12.67 -3.74
C TRP A 36 -3.05 -11.52 -3.85
N GLN A 37 -3.78 -11.43 -4.97
CA GLN A 37 -4.77 -10.37 -5.21
C GLN A 37 -5.82 -10.23 -4.10
N PRO A 38 -6.40 -11.30 -3.51
CA PRO A 38 -7.41 -11.15 -2.45
C PRO A 38 -6.87 -10.43 -1.20
N PHE A 39 -5.61 -10.70 -0.82
CA PHE A 39 -4.98 -10.03 0.32
C PHE A 39 -4.79 -8.54 0.05
N LEU A 40 -4.39 -8.20 -1.18
CA LEU A 40 -4.24 -6.82 -1.60
C LEU A 40 -5.59 -6.08 -1.63
N MET A 41 -6.66 -6.72 -2.12
CA MET A 41 -8.01 -6.16 -2.11
C MET A 41 -8.49 -5.82 -0.70
N ILE A 42 -8.38 -6.79 0.22
CA ILE A 42 -8.80 -6.61 1.61
C ILE A 42 -8.01 -5.48 2.27
N ALA A 43 -6.67 -5.50 2.14
CA ALA A 43 -5.80 -4.48 2.72
C ALA A 43 -6.11 -3.10 2.15
N TRP A 44 -6.33 -2.99 0.84
CA TRP A 44 -6.62 -1.73 0.17
C TRP A 44 -7.97 -1.13 0.60
N VAL A 45 -9.04 -1.94 0.64
CA VAL A 45 -10.36 -1.48 1.09
C VAL A 45 -10.31 -1.01 2.55
N LEU A 46 -9.60 -1.74 3.42
CA LEU A 46 -9.39 -1.31 4.79
C LEU A 46 -8.67 0.03 4.85
N ILE A 47 -7.54 0.20 4.16
CA ILE A 47 -6.79 1.46 4.15
C ILE A 47 -7.64 2.62 3.61
N LEU A 48 -8.42 2.40 2.55
CA LEU A 48 -9.33 3.41 2.01
C LEU A 48 -10.39 3.83 3.03
N GLY A 49 -11.04 2.87 3.68
CA GLY A 49 -12.04 3.14 4.73
C GLY A 49 -11.46 3.97 5.88
N HIS A 50 -10.27 3.61 6.35
CA HIS A 50 -9.57 4.37 7.40
C HIS A 50 -9.14 5.76 6.91
N ALA A 51 -8.71 5.91 5.66
CA ALA A 51 -8.34 7.21 5.11
C ALA A 51 -9.53 8.17 5.02
N MET A 52 -10.73 7.65 4.67
CA MET A 52 -11.96 8.46 4.61
C MET A 52 -12.43 8.92 6.00
N ILE A 53 -12.35 8.04 7.01
CA ILE A 53 -12.83 8.33 8.38
C ILE A 53 -11.74 8.97 9.24
N GLY A 54 -10.49 8.96 8.80
CA GLY A 54 -9.32 9.43 9.55
C GLY A 54 -9.32 10.92 9.89
N ASN A 55 -10.26 11.74 9.41
CA ASN A 55 -10.42 13.11 9.91
C ASN A 55 -11.37 13.21 11.13
N VAL A 56 -12.17 12.17 11.37
CA VAL A 56 -13.14 12.09 12.47
C VAL A 56 -12.61 11.22 13.61
N ILE A 57 -11.87 10.15 13.30
CA ILE A 57 -11.37 9.17 14.29
C ILE A 57 -9.84 9.10 14.25
N ASP A 58 -9.24 8.93 15.44
CA ASP A 58 -7.82 8.65 15.62
C ASP A 58 -7.51 7.17 15.37
N THR A 59 -7.06 6.88 14.15
CA THR A 59 -6.70 5.52 13.68
C THR A 59 -5.24 5.14 13.99
N ASP A 60 -4.47 6.04 14.58
CA ASP A 60 -3.02 5.91 14.79
C ASP A 60 -2.65 4.93 15.91
N HIS A 61 -3.59 4.49 16.73
CA HIS A 61 -3.31 3.51 17.79
C HIS A 61 -3.69 2.09 17.40
N TRP A 62 -4.26 1.92 16.21
CA TRP A 62 -4.86 0.66 15.80
C TRP A 62 -3.81 -0.27 15.20
N ARG A 63 -3.46 -1.32 15.95
CA ARG A 63 -2.44 -2.31 15.52
C ARG A 63 -2.75 -2.91 14.15
N HIS A 64 -4.04 -3.12 13.86
CA HIS A 64 -4.47 -3.70 12.59
C HIS A 64 -4.30 -2.72 11.41
N PHE A 65 -4.31 -1.41 11.62
CA PHE A 65 -4.05 -0.42 10.56
C PHE A 65 -2.62 -0.57 10.02
N TYR A 66 -1.64 -0.71 10.93
CA TYR A 66 -0.25 -0.96 10.56
C TYR A 66 -0.06 -2.32 9.88
N LEU A 67 -0.80 -3.34 10.32
CA LEU A 67 -0.81 -4.64 9.67
C LEU A 67 -1.33 -4.54 8.22
N SER A 68 -2.43 -3.82 7.99
CA SER A 68 -2.97 -3.61 6.63
C SER A 68 -1.98 -2.90 5.71
N LEU A 69 -1.28 -1.87 6.21
CA LEU A 69 -0.20 -1.22 5.48
C LEU A 69 0.93 -2.22 5.14
N GLY A 70 1.36 -3.02 6.11
CA GLY A 70 2.37 -4.06 5.92
C GLY A 70 1.98 -5.07 4.84
N ILE A 71 0.74 -5.56 4.84
CA ILE A 71 0.23 -6.51 3.84
C ILE A 71 0.23 -5.88 2.45
N LEU A 72 -0.25 -4.65 2.32
CA LEU A 72 -0.28 -3.94 1.03
C LEU A 72 1.13 -3.80 0.45
N TRP A 73 2.07 -3.28 1.24
CA TRP A 73 3.45 -3.09 0.79
C TRP A 73 4.19 -4.40 0.55
N ALA A 74 3.90 -5.45 1.32
CA ALA A 74 4.42 -6.80 1.07
C ALA A 74 3.93 -7.35 -0.27
N CYS A 75 2.66 -7.15 -0.62
CA CYS A 75 2.11 -7.55 -1.92
C CYS A 75 2.76 -6.77 -3.08
N VAL A 76 3.02 -5.46 -2.90
CA VAL A 76 3.76 -4.65 -3.88
C VAL A 76 5.18 -5.19 -4.08
N ALA A 77 5.89 -5.49 -2.98
CA ALA A 77 7.23 -6.06 -3.05
C ALA A 77 7.25 -7.44 -3.71
N LEU A 78 6.23 -8.26 -3.43
CA LEU A 78 6.04 -9.57 -4.04
C LEU A 78 5.82 -9.47 -5.56
N GLU A 79 4.99 -8.53 -6.01
CA GLU A 79 4.76 -8.27 -7.43
C GLU A 79 6.05 -7.79 -8.14
N ASN A 80 6.84 -6.93 -7.49
CA ASN A 80 8.14 -6.50 -8.03
C ASN A 80 9.13 -7.68 -8.15
N ARG A 81 9.16 -8.57 -7.15
CA ARG A 81 9.97 -9.79 -7.21
C ARG A 81 9.50 -10.74 -8.31
N TYR A 82 8.19 -10.91 -8.45
CA TYR A 82 7.59 -11.74 -9.50
C TYR A 82 7.99 -11.23 -10.89
N GLN A 83 7.86 -9.94 -11.16
CA GLN A 83 8.25 -9.34 -12.44
C GLN A 83 9.74 -9.56 -12.75
N ARG A 84 10.63 -9.34 -11.77
CA ARG A 84 12.07 -9.55 -11.94
C ARG A 84 12.40 -11.00 -12.31
N ASN A 85 11.75 -11.97 -11.67
CA ASN A 85 11.95 -13.38 -11.96
C ASN A 85 11.43 -13.75 -13.36
N THR A 86 10.28 -13.21 -13.77
CA THR A 86 9.74 -13.44 -15.11
C THR A 86 10.64 -12.87 -16.20
N THR A 87 11.20 -11.67 -16.01
CA THR A 87 12.16 -11.08 -16.95
C THR A 87 13.44 -11.89 -17.04
N ALA A 88 13.98 -12.38 -15.91
CA ALA A 88 15.18 -13.21 -15.90
C ALA A 88 14.99 -14.59 -16.54
N ALA A 89 13.76 -15.13 -16.52
CA ALA A 89 13.43 -16.42 -17.12
C ALA A 89 13.24 -16.34 -18.65
N MET A 90 13.06 -15.16 -19.23
CA MET A 90 13.03 -14.97 -20.68
C MET A 90 14.47 -14.93 -21.21
N PRO A 91 14.92 -15.90 -22.03
CA PRO A 91 16.24 -15.83 -22.64
C PRO A 91 16.33 -14.59 -23.55
N PRO A 92 17.49 -13.92 -23.63
CA PRO A 92 17.67 -12.80 -24.54
C PRO A 92 17.38 -13.28 -25.97
N LEU A 93 16.50 -12.57 -26.69
CA LEU A 93 16.26 -12.80 -28.11
C LEU A 93 17.61 -12.69 -28.82
N GLN A 94 18.14 -13.83 -29.27
CA GLN A 94 19.30 -13.87 -30.16
C GLN A 94 18.86 -13.20 -31.46
N ALA A 95 19.35 -11.97 -31.69
CA ALA A 95 19.22 -11.22 -32.93
C ALA A 95 20.37 -11.55 -33.88
#